data_AF-A0A955MG44-F1
#
_entry.id   AF-A0A955MG44-F1
#
_cell.length_a   1.000
_cell.length_b   1.000
_cell.length_c   1.000
_cell.angle_alpha   90.00
_cell.angle_beta   90.00
_cell.angle_gamma   90.00
#
_symmetry.space_group_name_H-M   'P 1'
#
loop_
_entity.id
_entity.type
_entity.pdbx_description
1 polymer ?
#
loop_
_entity_poly.entity_id
_entity_poly.type
_entity_poly.pdbx_seq_one_letter_code
_entity_poly.pdbx_strand_id
1 'polypeptide(L)'
;MMRSNAVGIQIFWWGEVILSMRVLLFTLPVLLHKWTVGSLSTSDVSDSFILVISLCACLYLFVGLLGVLGNRKWKLFHFIAAFTVFILSACFLYKLNAANSLVVTGYFVPSILAVISVILANVLKTNV
;
A
#
# COMPACT_ATOMS: atom_id res chain seq x y z
N MET A 1 -31.25 -1.75 14.11
CA MET A 1 -31.03 -1.01 12.84
C MET A 1 -29.55 -0.61 12.78
N MET A 2 -28.67 -1.47 12.22
CA MET A 2 -27.19 -1.28 12.17
C MET A 2 -26.60 -1.68 10.79
N ARG A 3 -27.37 -1.53 9.70
CA ARG A 3 -26.99 -2.08 8.38
C ARG A 3 -26.16 -1.13 7.50
N SER A 4 -26.26 0.19 7.64
CA SER A 4 -25.61 1.12 6.69
C SER A 4 -24.08 1.17 6.85
N ASN A 5 -23.57 1.15 8.09
CA ASN A 5 -22.13 1.19 8.36
C ASN A 5 -21.40 -0.08 7.85
N ALA A 6 -22.09 -1.20 7.72
CA ALA A 6 -21.50 -2.45 7.23
C ALA A 6 -21.22 -2.40 5.72
N VAL A 7 -22.10 -1.77 4.94
CA VAL A 7 -21.97 -1.71 3.47
C VAL A 7 -20.81 -0.81 3.05
N GLY A 8 -20.67 0.38 3.66
CA GLY A 8 -19.57 1.29 3.34
C GLY A 8 -18.19 0.70 3.61
N ILE A 9 -18.04 -0.02 4.72
CA ILE A 9 -16.80 -0.72 5.07
C ILE A 9 -16.52 -1.87 4.09
N GLN A 10 -17.54 -2.61 3.64
CA GLN A 10 -17.37 -3.66 2.63
C GLN A 10 -16.92 -3.11 1.28
N ILE A 11 -17.50 -1.98 0.83
CA ILE A 11 -17.09 -1.32 -0.42
C ILE A 11 -15.62 -0.90 -0.34
N PHE A 12 -15.19 -0.36 0.81
CA PHE A 12 -13.80 0.02 1.04
C PHE A 12 -12.85 -1.19 0.88
N TRP A 13 -13.18 -2.34 1.48
CA TRP A 13 -12.35 -3.56 1.34
C TRP A 13 -12.29 -4.09 -0.08
N TRP A 14 -13.42 -4.11 -0.78
CA TRP A 14 -13.44 -4.48 -2.19
C TRP A 14 -12.60 -3.53 -3.05
N GLY A 15 -12.61 -2.23 -2.72
CA GLY A 15 -11.72 -1.24 -3.33
C GLY A 15 -10.24 -1.59 -3.16
N GLU A 16 -9.81 -1.90 -1.93
CA GLU A 16 -8.42 -2.32 -1.65
C GLU A 16 -8.04 -3.58 -2.42
N VAL A 17 -8.93 -4.58 -2.47
CA VAL A 17 -8.70 -5.84 -3.20
C VAL A 17 -8.53 -5.58 -4.69
N ILE A 18 -9.46 -4.83 -5.31
CA ILE A 18 -9.45 -4.56 -6.75
C ILE A 18 -8.21 -3.76 -7.15
N LEU A 19 -7.88 -2.71 -6.37
CA LEU A 19 -6.71 -1.88 -6.64
C LEU A 19 -5.42 -2.69 -6.51
N SER A 20 -5.29 -3.47 -5.43
CA SER A 20 -4.10 -4.28 -5.19
C SER A 20 -3.92 -5.36 -6.26
N MET A 21 -5.00 -6.03 -6.65
CA MET A 21 -4.98 -6.99 -7.77
C MET A 21 -4.54 -6.33 -9.08
N ARG A 22 -5.03 -5.13 -9.40
CA ARG A 22 -4.60 -4.41 -10.60
C ARG A 22 -3.11 -4.14 -10.58
N VAL A 23 -2.58 -3.60 -9.48
CA VAL A 23 -1.14 -3.34 -9.34
C VAL A 23 -0.35 -4.63 -9.57
N LEU A 24 -0.71 -5.72 -8.90
CA LEU A 24 -0.03 -7.00 -9.03
C LEU A 24 -0.10 -7.58 -10.44
N LEU A 25 -1.23 -7.43 -11.14
CA LEU A 25 -1.36 -7.86 -12.53
C LEU A 25 -0.40 -7.15 -13.48
N PHE A 26 -0.02 -5.90 -13.18
CA PHE A 26 0.96 -5.16 -13.97
C PHE A 26 2.41 -5.41 -13.51
N THR A 27 2.64 -5.57 -12.21
CA THR A 27 4.01 -5.65 -11.68
C THR A 27 4.57 -7.07 -11.59
N LEU A 28 3.74 -8.08 -11.30
CA LEU A 28 4.19 -9.47 -11.22
C LEU A 28 4.78 -9.97 -12.55
N PRO A 29 4.17 -9.73 -13.73
CA PRO A 29 4.78 -10.17 -14.99
C PRO A 29 6.16 -9.53 -15.23
N VAL A 30 6.32 -8.26 -14.88
CA VAL A 30 7.59 -7.54 -15.02
C VAL A 30 8.64 -8.12 -14.07
N LEU A 31 8.28 -8.38 -12.80
CA LEU A 31 9.18 -8.99 -11.83
C LEU A 31 9.60 -10.40 -12.24
N LEU A 32 8.64 -11.23 -12.67
CA LEU A 32 8.91 -12.59 -13.11
C LEU A 32 9.83 -12.59 -14.34
N HIS A 33 9.58 -11.72 -15.31
CA HIS A 33 10.44 -11.61 -16.49
C HIS A 33 11.86 -11.16 -16.13
N LYS A 34 12.03 -10.11 -15.31
CA LYS A 34 13.35 -9.64 -14.88
C LYS A 34 14.10 -10.67 -14.03
N TRP A 35 13.37 -11.42 -13.20
CA TRP A 35 13.93 -12.53 -12.43
C TRP A 35 14.44 -13.64 -13.34
N THR A 36 13.66 -14.07 -14.34
CA THR A 36 14.04 -15.19 -15.22
C THR A 36 15.23 -14.86 -16.11
N VAL A 37 15.41 -13.61 -16.51
CA VAL A 37 16.57 -13.16 -17.30
C VAL A 37 17.75 -12.68 -16.44
N GLY A 38 17.63 -12.73 -15.11
CA GLY A 38 18.68 -12.33 -14.16
C GLY A 38 19.01 -10.83 -14.17
N SER A 39 18.13 -9.98 -14.68
CA SER A 39 18.34 -8.52 -14.78
C SER A 39 17.76 -7.75 -13.60
N LEU A 40 17.09 -8.42 -12.67
CA LEU A 40 16.50 -7.80 -11.49
C LEU A 40 17.59 -7.34 -10.51
N SER A 41 17.69 -6.04 -10.27
CA SER A 41 18.67 -5.46 -9.34
C SER A 41 18.04 -4.58 -8.27
N THR A 42 18.33 -4.86 -6.99
CA THR A 42 17.90 -4.00 -5.86
C THR A 42 18.72 -2.72 -5.71
N SER A 43 19.78 -2.56 -6.50
CA SER A 43 20.51 -1.29 -6.62
C SER A 43 19.89 -0.36 -7.65
N ASP A 44 19.17 -0.89 -8.65
CA ASP A 44 18.45 -0.08 -9.61
C ASP A 44 17.17 0.50 -8.97
N VAL A 45 16.96 1.80 -9.19
CA VAL A 45 15.83 2.54 -8.59
C VAL A 45 14.50 2.06 -9.17
N SER A 46 14.45 1.74 -10.47
CA SER A 46 13.23 1.30 -11.14
C SER A 46 12.82 -0.09 -10.65
N ASP A 47 13.78 -1.00 -10.53
CA ASP A 47 13.53 -2.36 -10.03
C ASP A 47 13.15 -2.36 -8.56
N SER A 48 13.83 -1.54 -7.75
CA SER A 48 13.47 -1.31 -6.36
C SER A 48 12.06 -0.76 -6.21
N PHE A 49 11.64 0.17 -7.08
CA PHE A 49 10.28 0.71 -7.09
C PHE A 49 9.25 -0.37 -7.38
N ILE A 50 9.47 -1.19 -8.42
CA ILE A 50 8.56 -2.27 -8.81
C ILE A 50 8.45 -3.32 -7.70
N LEU A 51 9.56 -3.65 -7.03
CA LEU A 51 9.55 -4.55 -5.88
C LEU A 51 8.75 -3.99 -4.70
N VAL A 52 8.98 -2.73 -4.34
CA VAL A 52 8.28 -2.06 -3.23
C VAL A 52 6.78 -1.98 -3.51
N ILE A 53 6.37 -1.51 -4.69
CA ILE A 53 4.95 -1.36 -5.00
C ILE A 53 4.24 -2.73 -5.07
N SER A 54 4.92 -3.77 -5.56
CA SER A 54 4.38 -5.14 -5.57
C SER A 54 4.22 -5.69 -4.16
N LEU A 55 5.20 -5.49 -3.28
CA LEU A 55 5.12 -5.91 -1.89
C LEU A 55 4.00 -5.18 -1.14
N CYS A 56 3.86 -3.86 -1.35
CA CYS A 56 2.76 -3.07 -0.81
C CYS A 56 1.40 -3.61 -1.30
N ALA A 57 1.26 -3.88 -2.59
CA ALA A 57 0.03 -4.44 -3.15
C ALA A 57 -0.28 -5.85 -2.58
N CYS A 58 0.71 -6.71 -2.36
CA CYS A 58 0.49 -7.99 -1.69
C CYS A 58 -0.04 -7.82 -0.26
N LEU A 59 0.53 -6.88 0.52
CA LEU A 59 0.08 -6.61 1.89
C LEU A 59 -1.35 -6.08 1.92
N TYR A 60 -1.67 -5.10 1.08
CA TYR A 60 -3.03 -4.55 1.00
C TYR A 60 -4.05 -5.53 0.42
N LEU A 61 -3.65 -6.41 -0.51
CA LEU A 61 -4.51 -7.49 -0.98
C LEU A 61 -4.87 -8.44 0.17
N PHE A 62 -3.87 -8.85 0.96
CA PHE A 62 -4.09 -9.73 2.11
C PHE A 62 -5.02 -9.07 3.15
N VAL A 63 -4.79 -7.80 3.49
CA VAL A 63 -5.63 -7.04 4.41
C VAL A 63 -7.06 -6.87 3.87
N GLY A 64 -7.21 -6.52 2.60
CA GLY A 64 -8.50 -6.38 1.94
C GLY A 64 -9.30 -7.68 1.97
N LEU A 65 -8.65 -8.83 1.67
CA LEU A 65 -9.28 -10.15 1.77
C LEU A 65 -9.73 -10.47 3.19
N LEU A 66 -8.89 -10.19 4.20
CA LEU A 66 -9.28 -10.36 5.61
C LEU A 66 -10.47 -9.49 6.01
N GLY A 67 -10.54 -8.26 5.46
CA GLY A 67 -11.65 -7.34 5.64
C GLY A 67 -12.95 -7.87 5.02
N VAL A 68 -12.90 -8.38 3.79
CA VAL A 68 -14.05 -8.99 3.09
C VAL A 68 -14.55 -10.24 3.83
N LEU A 69 -13.65 -11.07 4.35
CA LEU A 69 -13.97 -12.28 5.12
C LEU A 69 -14.51 -11.97 6.54
N GLY A 70 -14.58 -10.70 6.94
CA GLY A 70 -15.12 -10.29 8.24
C GLY A 70 -14.22 -10.63 9.43
N ASN A 71 -12.92 -10.90 9.21
CA ASN A 71 -12.01 -11.26 10.28
C ASN A 71 -11.71 -10.05 11.17
N ARG A 72 -12.08 -10.09 12.45
CA ARG A 72 -11.89 -8.97 13.41
C ARG A 72 -10.43 -8.53 13.57
N LYS A 73 -9.45 -9.36 13.22
CA LYS A 73 -8.02 -9.03 13.23
C LYS A 73 -7.57 -8.13 12.08
N TRP A 74 -8.44 -7.83 11.09
CA TRP A 74 -8.10 -6.98 9.94
C TRP A 74 -7.47 -5.65 10.35
N LYS A 75 -7.93 -5.06 11.47
CA LYS A 75 -7.41 -3.77 11.97
C LYS A 75 -5.91 -3.85 12.27
N LEU A 76 -5.50 -4.89 12.97
CA LEU A 76 -4.10 -5.11 13.34
C LEU A 76 -3.24 -5.30 12.09
N PHE A 77 -3.69 -6.16 11.16
CA PHE A 77 -2.98 -6.38 9.91
C PHE A 77 -2.92 -5.13 9.03
N HIS A 78 -3.98 -4.32 9.00
CA HIS A 78 -3.99 -3.05 8.28
C HIS A 78 -2.99 -2.06 8.88
N PHE A 79 -2.91 -1.94 10.22
CA PHE A 79 -1.90 -1.11 10.87
C PHE A 79 -0.47 -1.57 10.57
N ILE A 80 -0.22 -2.88 10.63
CA ILE A 80 1.08 -3.45 10.29
C ILE A 80 1.41 -3.17 8.82
N ALA A 81 0.48 -3.41 7.90
CA ALA A 81 0.66 -3.15 6.48
C ALA A 81 0.95 -1.66 6.21
N ALA A 82 0.16 -0.75 6.78
CA ALA A 82 0.38 0.68 6.64
C ALA A 82 1.74 1.13 7.19
N PHE A 83 2.17 0.60 8.33
CA PHE A 83 3.47 0.89 8.91
C PHE A 83 4.62 0.34 8.05
N THR A 84 4.50 -0.88 7.53
CA THR A 84 5.47 -1.47 6.60
C THR A 84 5.56 -0.65 5.31
N VAL A 85 4.42 -0.26 4.74
CA VAL A 85 4.36 0.60 3.53
C VAL A 85 5.00 1.96 3.79
N PHE A 86 4.79 2.54 4.96
CA PHE A 86 5.43 3.79 5.38
C PHE A 86 6.96 3.65 5.41
N ILE A 87 7.48 2.60 6.06
CA ILE A 87 8.93 2.32 6.10
C ILE A 87 9.48 2.12 4.69
N LEU A 88 8.84 1.26 3.88
CA LEU A 88 9.30 0.96 2.53
C LEU A 88 9.31 2.21 1.64
N SER A 89 8.29 3.07 1.76
CA SER A 89 8.21 4.33 1.05
C SER A 89 9.31 5.30 1.50
N ALA A 90 9.55 5.42 2.80
CA ALA A 90 10.63 6.24 3.34
C ALA A 90 12.01 5.76 2.88
N CYS A 91 12.27 4.45 2.92
CA CYS A 91 13.51 3.85 2.41
C CYS A 91 13.69 4.08 0.91
N PHE A 92 12.62 3.93 0.12
CA PHE A 92 12.66 4.19 -1.31
C PHE A 92 12.97 5.66 -1.61
N LEU A 93 12.32 6.59 -0.90
CA LEU A 93 12.56 8.03 -1.05
C LEU A 93 13.97 8.42 -0.62
N TYR A 94 14.52 7.80 0.42
CA TYR A 94 15.91 7.98 0.80
C TYR A 94 16.87 7.56 -0.34
N LYS A 95 16.63 6.40 -0.96
CA LYS A 95 17.39 5.97 -2.15
C LYS A 95 17.22 6.92 -3.33
N LEU A 96 16.00 7.40 -3.57
CA LEU A 96 15.70 8.32 -4.66
C LEU A 96 16.40 9.68 -4.48
N ASN A 97 16.42 10.20 -3.25
CA ASN A 97 17.13 11.44 -2.89
C ASN A 97 18.65 11.29 -2.99
N ALA A 98 19.19 10.11 -2.66
CA ALA A 98 20.61 9.82 -2.88
C ALA A 98 20.96 9.72 -4.37
N ALA A 99 20.00 9.34 -5.22
CA ALA A 99 20.18 9.16 -6.67
C ALA A 99 19.87 10.41 -7.51
N ASN A 100 19.04 11.33 -7.03
CA ASN A 100 18.60 12.54 -7.76
C ASN A 100 18.67 13.77 -6.86
N SER A 101 19.34 14.84 -7.33
CA SER A 101 19.63 16.01 -6.50
C SER A 101 18.53 17.06 -6.36
N LEU A 102 17.39 16.98 -7.08
CA LEU A 102 16.36 18.02 -7.02
C LEU A 102 14.95 17.43 -7.23
N VAL A 103 13.99 17.88 -6.42
CA VAL A 103 12.53 17.59 -6.45
C VAL A 103 12.08 16.29 -5.74
N VAL A 104 12.38 16.16 -4.44
CA VAL A 104 11.94 15.01 -3.61
C VAL A 104 10.63 15.27 -2.84
N THR A 105 10.22 16.53 -2.65
CA THR A 105 9.07 16.90 -1.80
C THR A 105 7.69 16.53 -2.39
N GLY A 106 7.52 16.54 -3.72
CA GLY A 106 6.23 16.23 -4.36
C GLY A 106 5.79 14.77 -4.21
N TYR A 107 6.73 13.85 -4.05
CA TYR A 107 6.44 12.42 -3.90
C TYR A 107 5.82 12.05 -2.54
N PHE A 108 5.90 12.92 -1.53
CA PHE A 108 5.32 12.67 -0.21
C PHE A 108 3.81 12.96 -0.13
N VAL A 109 3.25 13.67 -1.11
CA VAL A 109 1.85 14.12 -1.06
C VAL A 109 0.87 12.95 -0.90
N PRO A 110 0.95 11.84 -1.66
CA PRO A 110 0.02 10.72 -1.50
C PRO A 110 0.14 10.04 -0.13
N SER A 111 1.37 9.88 0.38
CA SER A 111 1.64 9.24 1.67
C SER A 111 1.13 10.08 2.85
N ILE A 112 1.32 11.40 2.79
CA ILE A 112 0.80 12.34 3.79
C ILE A 112 -0.73 12.33 3.78
N LEU A 113 -1.35 12.36 2.59
CA LEU A 113 -2.81 12.29 2.46
C LEU A 113 -3.37 10.98 3.02
N ALA A 114 -2.71 9.85 2.79
CA ALA A 114 -3.10 8.56 3.35
C ALA A 114 -3.06 8.58 4.89
N VAL A 115 -1.99 9.10 5.50
CA VAL A 115 -1.88 9.23 6.96
C VAL A 115 -2.96 10.15 7.52
N ILE A 116 -3.20 11.30 6.89
CA ILE A 116 -4.26 12.24 7.30
C ILE A 116 -5.62 11.56 7.26
N SER A 117 -5.92 10.79 6.20
CA SER A 117 -7.21 10.10 6.09
C SER A 117 -7.45 9.08 7.20
N VAL A 118 -6.42 8.35 7.63
CA VAL A 118 -6.48 7.39 8.75
C VAL A 118 -6.68 8.11 10.09
N ILE A 119 -5.99 9.24 10.30
CA ILE A 119 -6.17 10.06 11.51
C ILE A 119 -7.59 10.62 11.56
N LEU A 120 -8.08 11.19 10.45
CA LEU A 120 -9.43 11.74 10.36
C LEU A 120 -10.50 10.68 10.64
N ALA A 121 -10.33 9.48 10.05
CA ALA A 121 -11.25 8.36 10.25
C ALA A 121 -11.29 7.89 11.73
N ASN A 122 -10.18 7.97 12.46
CA ASN A 122 -10.13 7.64 13.88
C ASN A 122 -10.72 8.74 14.77
N VAL A 123 -10.44 10.02 14.48
CA VAL A 123 -11.01 11.17 15.23
C VAL A 123 -12.53 11.25 15.07
N LEU A 124 -13.04 11.03 13.86
CA LEU A 124 -14.50 10.99 13.62
C LEU A 124 -15.19 9.86 14.38
N LYS A 125 -14.47 8.81 14.74
CA LYS A 125 -15.00 7.64 15.45
C LYS A 125 -15.03 7.82 16.97
N THR A 126 -14.24 8.73 17.52
CA THR A 126 -14.23 9.07 18.95
C THR A 126 -15.24 10.15 19.32
N ASN A 127 -15.76 10.88 18.33
CA ASN A 127 -16.74 11.97 18.50
C ASN A 127 -18.20 11.55 18.20
N VAL A 128 -18.46 10.24 18.04
CA VAL A 128 -19.79 9.61 17.88
C VAL A 128 -19.93 8.54 18.94
#